data_AF-A0A1E7ITV1-F1
#
_entry.id   AF-A0A1E7ITV1-F1
#
_cell.length_a   1.000
_cell.length_b   1.000
_cell.length_c   1.000
_cell.angle_alpha   90.00
_cell.angle_beta   90.00
_cell.angle_gamma   90.00
#
_symmetry.space_group_name_H-M   'P 1'
#
loop_
_entity.id
_entity.type
_entity.pdbx_description
1 polymer ?
#
loop_
_entity_poly.entity_id
_entity_poly.type
_entity_poly.pdbx_seq_one_letter_code
_entity_poly.pdbx_strand_id
1 'polypeptide(L)'
;MPKERIKKMTGVLAAVFSHTGHISKEDAKEISGLDEGAFEKVYAKAANIADKMSKAEGDKMQKFIEHYGEEIDEYMKEFGPEVLA
;
A
#
# COMPACT_ATOMS: atom_id res chain seq x y z
N MET A 1 -6.31 18.99 1.50
CA MET A 1 -7.23 18.55 0.43
C MET A 1 -6.63 17.51 -0.55
N PRO A 2 -5.77 17.81 -1.56
CA PRO A 2 -5.19 16.75 -2.43
C PRO A 2 -4.11 15.92 -1.73
N LYS A 3 -3.15 16.58 -1.08
CA LYS A 3 -2.04 15.93 -0.35
C LYS A 3 -2.52 14.93 0.72
N GLU A 4 -3.55 15.30 1.48
CA GLU A 4 -4.15 14.40 2.47
C GLU A 4 -4.90 13.23 1.83
N ARG A 5 -5.47 13.43 0.65
CA ARG A 5 -6.14 12.36 -0.11
C ARG A 5 -5.11 11.34 -0.60
N ILE A 6 -3.98 11.82 -1.11
CA ILE A 6 -2.84 10.99 -1.53
C ILE A 6 -2.32 10.17 -0.33
N LYS A 7 -2.02 10.82 0.81
CA LYS A 7 -1.60 10.11 2.04
C LYS A 7 -2.58 9.03 2.48
N LYS A 8 -3.89 9.28 2.40
CA LYS A 8 -4.92 8.28 2.72
C LYS A 8 -4.93 7.13 1.73
N MET A 9 -4.77 7.38 0.42
CA MET A 9 -4.66 6.33 -0.59
C MET A 9 -3.40 5.49 -0.39
N THR A 10 -2.24 6.12 -0.20
CA THR A 10 -0.98 5.47 0.13
C THR A 10 -1.10 4.63 1.40
N GLY A 11 -1.75 5.17 2.44
CA GLY A 11 -2.02 4.43 3.67
C GLY A 11 -2.94 3.22 3.48
N VAL A 12 -3.95 3.30 2.62
CA VAL A 12 -4.83 2.15 2.32
C VAL A 12 -4.01 1.06 1.64
N LEU A 13 -3.19 1.43 0.65
CA LEU A 13 -2.35 0.49 -0.08
C LEU A 13 -1.34 -0.18 0.86
N ALA A 14 -0.55 0.60 1.58
CA ALA A 14 0.47 0.08 2.50
C ALA A 14 -0.17 -0.80 3.60
N ALA A 15 -1.33 -0.41 4.12
CA ALA A 15 -2.05 -1.22 5.10
C ALA A 15 -2.55 -2.56 4.51
N VAL A 16 -2.92 -2.63 3.22
CA VAL A 16 -3.25 -3.90 2.57
C VAL A 16 -2.04 -4.82 2.52
N PHE A 17 -0.86 -4.31 2.13
CA PHE A 17 0.39 -5.08 2.16
C PHE A 17 0.77 -5.57 3.57
N SER A 18 0.46 -4.77 4.59
CA SER A 18 0.65 -5.18 5.97
C SER A 18 -0.31 -6.29 6.40
N HIS A 19 -1.59 -6.18 6.07
CA HIS A 19 -2.59 -7.24 6.35
C HIS A 19 -2.29 -8.55 5.63
N THR A 20 -1.57 -8.52 4.51
CA THR A 20 -1.11 -9.72 3.79
C THR A 20 0.28 -10.19 4.16
N GLY A 21 0.92 -9.57 5.16
CA GLY A 21 2.20 -10.03 5.73
C GLY A 21 3.45 -9.64 4.94
N HIS A 22 3.36 -8.70 3.99
CA HIS A 22 4.52 -8.27 3.21
C HIS A 22 5.36 -7.19 3.92
N ILE A 23 4.72 -6.35 4.75
CA ILE A 23 5.37 -5.31 5.55
C ILE A 23 4.78 -5.24 6.96
N SER A 24 5.49 -4.64 7.92
CA SER A 24 4.94 -4.44 9.26
C SER A 24 3.87 -3.34 9.28
N LYS A 25 3.07 -3.30 10.36
CA LYS A 25 2.07 -2.24 10.56
C LYS A 25 2.76 -0.90 10.76
N GLU A 26 3.92 -0.89 11.43
CA GLU A 26 4.76 0.30 11.61
C GLU A 26 5.26 0.85 10.27
N ASP A 27 5.77 -0.01 9.39
CA ASP A 27 6.24 0.41 8.05
C ASP A 27 5.08 1.00 7.24
N ALA A 28 3.91 0.36 7.28
CA ALA A 28 2.72 0.87 6.60
C ALA A 28 2.29 2.26 7.12
N LYS A 29 2.44 2.51 8.42
CA LYS A 29 2.18 3.82 9.04
C LYS A 29 3.17 4.86 8.55
N GLU A 30 4.46 4.54 8.55
CA GLU A 30 5.53 5.41 8.09
C GLU A 30 5.33 5.81 6.62
N ILE A 31 5.12 4.82 5.74
CA ILE A 31 4.89 5.02 4.29
C ILE A 31 3.67 5.90 4.04
N SER A 32 2.61 5.77 4.85
CA SER A 32 1.40 6.58 4.68
C SER A 32 1.61 8.08 4.95
N GLY A 33 2.60 8.43 5.77
CA GLY A 33 2.82 9.79 6.26
C GLY A 33 1.62 10.37 7.02
N LEU A 34 0.70 9.53 7.51
CA LEU A 34 -0.45 9.91 8.32
C LEU A 34 -0.08 9.96 9.81
N ASP A 35 -0.80 10.77 10.57
CA ASP A 35 -0.79 10.65 12.02
C ASP A 35 -1.45 9.32 12.45
N GLU A 36 -1.19 8.92 13.69
CA GLU A 36 -1.65 7.65 14.23
C GLU A 36 -3.18 7.47 14.18
N GLY A 37 -3.95 8.51 14.55
CA GLY A 37 -5.41 8.42 14.55
C GLY A 37 -5.99 8.31 13.14
N ALA A 38 -5.39 8.99 12.17
CA ALA A 38 -5.78 8.87 10.76
C ALA A 38 -5.34 7.52 10.16
N PHE A 39 -4.16 7.02 10.53
CA PHE A 39 -3.65 5.75 10.07
C PHE A 39 -4.50 4.58 10.58
N GLU A 40 -4.85 4.52 11.86
CA GLU A 40 -5.68 3.44 12.42
C GLU A 40 -7.04 3.33 11.71
N LYS A 41 -7.66 4.46 11.35
CA LYS A 41 -8.92 4.49 10.57
C LYS A 41 -8.74 3.91 9.17
N VAL A 42 -7.60 4.17 8.54
CA VAL A 42 -7.24 3.65 7.22
C VAL A 42 -6.90 2.16 7.31
N TYR A 43 -6.13 1.77 8.31
CA TYR A 43 -5.70 0.40 8.57
C TYR A 43 -6.89 -0.54 8.82
N ALA A 44 -7.87 -0.08 9.60
CA ALA A 44 -9.13 -0.81 9.81
C ALA A 44 -9.95 -0.96 8.51
N LYS A 45 -9.95 0.05 7.64
CA LYS A 45 -10.62 -0.03 6.33
C LYS A 45 -9.91 -0.97 5.37
N ALA A 46 -8.58 -0.98 5.39
CA ALA A 46 -7.75 -1.86 4.58
C ALA A 46 -7.96 -3.34 4.91
N ALA A 47 -8.30 -3.68 6.17
CA ALA A 47 -8.64 -5.05 6.57
C ALA A 47 -9.82 -5.62 5.75
N ASN A 48 -10.85 -4.82 5.48
CA ASN A 48 -11.99 -5.25 4.66
C ASN A 48 -11.62 -5.46 3.19
N ILE A 49 -10.61 -4.72 2.70
CA ILE A 49 -10.10 -4.87 1.33
C ILE A 49 -9.26 -6.15 1.25
N ALA A 50 -8.34 -6.34 2.21
CA ALA A 50 -7.53 -7.54 2.32
C ALA A 50 -8.39 -8.81 2.49
N ASP A 51 -9.43 -8.78 3.34
CA ASP A 51 -10.37 -9.90 3.52
C ASP A 51 -11.19 -10.21 2.27
N LYS A 52 -11.62 -9.20 1.50
CA LYS A 52 -12.27 -9.41 0.21
C LYS A 52 -11.31 -9.95 -0.84
N MET A 53 -10.06 -9.50 -0.83
CA MET A 53 -9.04 -9.94 -1.78
C MET A 53 -8.55 -11.37 -1.46
N SER A 54 -8.47 -11.76 -0.19
CA SER A 54 -8.12 -13.13 0.22
C SER A 54 -9.23 -14.14 -0.07
N LYS A 55 -10.49 -13.70 -0.06
CA LYS A 55 -11.67 -14.51 -0.43
C LYS A 55 -11.95 -14.57 -1.92
N ALA A 56 -11.36 -13.68 -2.73
CA ALA A 56 -11.46 -13.75 -4.17
C ALA A 56 -10.64 -14.96 -4.66
N GLU A 57 -11.32 -15.97 -5.20
CA GLU A 57 -10.71 -17.24 -5.60
C GLU A 57 -9.42 -17.09 -6.43
N GLY A 58 -8.35 -17.76 -5.97
CA GLY A 58 -7.10 -17.96 -6.67
C GLY A 58 -6.07 -16.85 -6.49
N ASP A 59 -4.88 -17.14 -7.01
CA ASP A 59 -3.62 -16.38 -7.12
C ASP A 59 -3.72 -14.91 -7.59
N LYS A 60 -4.93 -14.34 -7.68
CA LYS A 60 -5.22 -12.99 -8.17
C LYS A 60 -4.65 -11.88 -7.29
N MET A 61 -4.60 -12.08 -5.97
CA MET A 61 -3.99 -11.07 -5.09
C MET A 61 -2.47 -11.06 -5.25
N GLN A 62 -1.86 -12.24 -5.31
CA GLN A 62 -0.44 -12.37 -5.58
C GLN A 62 -0.13 -11.79 -6.97
N LYS A 63 -0.91 -12.10 -8.00
CA LYS A 63 -0.78 -11.47 -9.33
C LYS A 63 -0.99 -9.96 -9.31
N PHE A 64 -1.98 -9.44 -8.59
CA PHE A 64 -2.20 -7.99 -8.48
C PHE A 64 -1.01 -7.30 -7.82
N ILE A 65 -0.47 -7.91 -6.75
CA ILE A 65 0.73 -7.43 -6.05
C ILE A 65 1.95 -7.50 -6.98
N GLU A 66 2.15 -8.62 -7.68
CA GLU A 66 3.26 -8.83 -8.63
C GLU A 66 3.20 -7.82 -9.77
N HIS A 67 2.05 -7.68 -10.46
CA HIS A 67 1.90 -6.73 -11.57
C HIS A 67 2.05 -5.28 -11.10
N TYR A 68 1.54 -4.95 -9.90
CA TYR A 68 1.70 -3.62 -9.33
C TYR A 68 3.17 -3.35 -8.96
N GLY A 69 3.88 -4.34 -8.42
CA GLY A 69 5.31 -4.26 -8.16
C GLY A 69 6.13 -4.07 -9.44
N GLU A 70 5.83 -4.85 -10.48
CA GLU A 70 6.49 -4.74 -11.79
C GLU A 70 6.30 -3.36 -12.44
N GLU A 71 5.09 -2.82 -12.43
CA GLU A 71 4.78 -1.48 -12.95
C GLU A 71 5.51 -0.37 -12.16
N ILE A 72 5.63 -0.51 -10.84
CA ILE A 72 6.39 0.43 -10.01
C ILE A 72 7.89 0.30 -10.29
N ASP A 73 8.44 -0.90 -10.40
CA ASP A 73 9.85 -1.11 -10.73
C ASP A 73 10.19 -0.61 -12.15
N GLU A 74 9.28 -0.78 -13.10
CA GLU A 74 9.40 -0.26 -14.46
C GLU A 74 9.34 1.28 -14.49
N TYR A 75 8.39 1.88 -13.78
CA TYR A 75 8.34 3.32 -13.56
C TYR A 75 9.62 3.83 -12.89
N MET A 76 10.11 3.16 -11.84
CA MET A 76 11.33 3.56 -11.14
C MET A 76 12.61 3.44 -12.00
N LYS A 77 12.64 2.55 -13.01
CA LYS A 77 13.74 2.50 -14.00
C LYS A 77 13.78 3.73 -14.91
N GLU A 78 12.63 4.34 -15.19
CA GLU A 78 12.55 5.62 -15.92
C GLU A 78 13.00 6.82 -15.05
N PHE A 79 12.89 6.69 -13.72
CA PHE A 79 13.26 7.72 -12.72
C PHE A 79 14.58 7.43 -11.99
N GLY A 80 15.61 6.94 -12.69
CA GLY A 80 16.95 6.68 -12.14
C GLY A 80 17.51 7.79 -11.22
N PRO A 81 18.62 7.52 -10.48
CA PRO A 81 18.98 7.91 -9.09
C PRO A 81 18.73 9.35 -8.57
N GLU A 82 18.30 10.30 -9.39
CA GLU A 82 18.02 11.70 -9.03
C GLU A 82 16.85 11.89 -8.06
N VAL A 83 16.02 10.88 -7.81
CA VAL A 83 14.92 10.96 -6.81
C VAL A 83 15.41 10.61 -5.38
N LEU A 84 16.63 10.09 -5.22
CA LEU A 84 17.23 9.75 -3.91
C LEU A 84 18.46 10.62 -3.55
N ALA A 85 18.66 11.75 -4.23
CA ALA A 85 19.68 12.75 -3.88
C ALA A 85 19.11 13.88 -3.00
#